data_AF-A0A9D7RDY8-F1
#
_entry.id   AF-A0A9D7RDY8-F1
#
_cell.length_a   1.000
_cell.length_b   1.000
_cell.length_c   1.000
_cell.angle_alpha   90.00
_cell.angle_beta   90.00
_cell.angle_gamma   90.00
#
_symmetry.space_group_name_H-M   'P 1'
#
loop_
_entity.id
_entity.type
_entity.pdbx_description
1 polymer ?
#
loop_
_entity_poly.entity_id
_entity_poly.type
_entity_poly.pdbx_seq_one_letter_code
_entity_poly.pdbx_strand_id
1 'polypeptide(L)'
;MDVYTPAGDSDTKRAVVMYFHTGIFLPPLLNGGITGARSDSSVVEFARRLTRLGYVVVVPTYRLGWNPVAPNQNVRTGTLLNAAYRGIQDARSCIRFLRKSIAENSNPYGIDADKWYCGARELVVTSHWVRLIWTASRKKSKSPNSLTRII
;
A
#
# COMPACT_ATOMS: atom_id res chain seq x y z
N MET A 1 1.34 1.20 10.93
CA MET A 1 0.35 1.09 9.84
C MET A 1 -1.00 1.46 10.42
N ASP A 2 -1.86 2.07 9.62
CA ASP A 2 -3.27 2.32 9.99
C ASP A 2 -4.18 1.47 9.12
N VAL A 3 -5.28 1.00 9.70
CA VAL A 3 -6.31 0.22 9.00
C VAL A 3 -7.64 0.92 9.17
N TYR A 4 -8.30 1.21 8.05
CA TYR A 4 -9.61 1.83 7.99
C TYR A 4 -10.61 0.81 7.47
N THR A 5 -11.58 0.45 8.32
CA THR A 5 -12.65 -0.50 8.02
C THR A 5 -14.02 0.19 8.02
N PRO A 6 -14.97 -0.27 7.18
CA PRO A 6 -16.34 0.23 7.23
C PRO A 6 -16.97 -0.07 8.59
N ALA A 7 -17.74 0.88 9.14
CA ALA A 7 -18.45 0.70 10.41
C ALA A 7 -19.84 0.11 10.17
N GLY A 8 -20.28 -0.82 11.03
CA GLY A 8 -21.64 -1.38 11.01
C GLY A 8 -21.90 -2.43 9.93
N ASP A 9 -20.86 -3.07 9.41
CA ASP A 9 -20.97 -4.04 8.31
C ASP A 9 -20.53 -5.45 8.75
N SER A 10 -21.32 -6.46 8.40
CA SER A 10 -21.14 -7.88 8.77
C SER A 10 -20.30 -8.68 7.78
N ASP A 11 -19.94 -8.11 6.63
CA ASP A 11 -19.09 -8.84 5.67
C ASP A 11 -17.70 -9.12 6.26
N THR A 12 -17.10 -10.24 5.86
CA THR A 12 -15.80 -10.74 6.35
C THR A 12 -14.77 -10.92 5.24
N LYS A 13 -15.15 -10.67 3.97
CA LYS A 13 -14.28 -10.87 2.80
C LYS A 13 -14.23 -9.64 1.88
N ARG A 14 -13.73 -8.52 2.40
CA ARG A 14 -13.60 -7.27 1.64
C ARG A 14 -12.29 -7.17 0.87
N ALA A 15 -12.36 -6.49 -0.27
CA ALA A 15 -11.16 -6.10 -1.00
C ALA A 15 -10.31 -5.12 -0.18
N VAL A 16 -9.00 -5.33 -0.19
CA VAL A 16 -8.02 -4.44 0.46
C VAL A 16 -7.40 -3.49 -0.54
N VAL A 17 -7.33 -2.22 -0.15
CA VAL A 17 -6.55 -1.19 -0.82
C VAL A 17 -5.39 -0.77 0.07
N MET A 18 -4.17 -1.06 -0.35
CA MET A 18 -2.97 -0.52 0.28
C MET A 18 -2.67 0.86 -0.29
N TYR A 19 -2.64 1.89 0.56
CA TYR A 19 -2.38 3.26 0.15
C TYR A 19 -1.14 3.83 0.84
N PHE A 20 -0.14 4.20 0.05
CA PHE A 20 1.13 4.73 0.56
C PHE A 20 1.12 6.26 0.61
N HIS A 21 1.59 6.82 1.72
CA HIS A 21 1.81 8.26 1.86
C HIS A 21 3.00 8.74 1.01
N THR A 22 2.99 10.01 0.64
CA THR A 22 4.11 10.65 -0.08
C THR A 22 5.28 10.94 0.86
N GLY A 23 6.35 11.56 0.35
CA GLY A 23 7.41 12.14 1.17
C GLY A 23 8.85 11.86 0.72
N ILE A 24 9.07 11.19 -0.42
CA ILE A 24 10.42 10.91 -0.97
C ILE A 24 11.36 10.31 0.09
N PHE A 25 10.84 9.45 0.97
CA PHE A 25 11.59 8.83 2.08
C PHE A 25 12.20 9.83 3.09
N LEU A 26 11.60 11.02 3.21
CA LEU A 26 11.89 12.06 4.18
C LEU A 26 10.63 12.40 4.99
N PRO A 27 10.77 12.86 6.24
CA PRO A 27 9.63 13.32 7.02
C PRO A 27 9.07 14.62 6.43
N PRO A 28 7.83 14.99 6.80
CA PRO A 28 7.26 16.30 6.44
C PRO A 28 8.22 17.44 6.79
N LEU A 29 8.12 18.55 6.05
CA LEU A 29 9.00 19.73 6.13
C LEU A 29 10.39 19.52 5.52
N LEU A 30 11.08 18.41 5.84
CA LEU A 30 12.40 18.10 5.26
C LEU A 30 12.32 17.66 3.79
N ASN A 31 11.16 17.18 3.37
CA ASN A 31 10.90 16.80 1.98
C ASN A 31 10.52 17.97 1.05
N GLY A 32 10.56 19.21 1.55
CA GLY A 32 10.15 20.40 0.80
C GLY A 32 8.64 20.59 0.69
N GLY A 33 7.84 19.80 1.41
CA GLY A 33 6.39 19.87 1.44
C GLY A 33 5.80 19.79 2.86
N ILE A 34 4.51 20.08 2.96
CA ILE A 34 3.73 19.97 4.23
C ILE A 34 3.10 18.59 4.43
N THR A 35 3.22 17.71 3.43
CA THR A 35 2.72 16.33 3.45
C THR A 35 3.91 15.38 3.42
N GLY A 36 3.75 14.16 3.89
CA GLY A 36 4.83 13.17 4.01
C GLY A 36 4.57 12.09 5.05
N ALA A 37 3.42 12.11 5.73
CA ALA A 37 3.10 11.23 6.83
C ALA A 37 1.82 10.43 6.56
N ARG A 38 1.71 9.27 7.22
CA ARG A 38 0.48 8.44 7.19
C ARG A 38 -0.76 9.20 7.68
N SER A 39 -0.57 10.19 8.55
CA SER A 39 -1.60 11.00 9.18
C SER A 39 -1.98 12.26 8.38
N ASP A 40 -1.43 12.43 7.17
CA ASP A 40 -1.77 13.56 6.33
C ASP A 40 -3.28 13.56 6.02
N SER A 41 -3.90 14.74 6.06
CA SER A 41 -5.33 14.91 5.79
C SER A 41 -5.75 14.33 4.44
N SER A 42 -4.91 14.50 3.40
CA SER A 42 -5.15 13.90 2.08
C SER A 42 -5.20 12.37 2.07
N VAL A 43 -4.33 11.73 2.87
CA VAL A 43 -4.26 10.27 3.01
C VAL A 43 -5.49 9.77 3.76
N VAL A 44 -5.85 10.44 4.85
CA VAL A 44 -7.02 10.10 5.66
C VAL A 44 -8.31 10.28 4.87
N GLU A 45 -8.47 11.38 4.11
CA GLU A 45 -9.66 11.61 3.28
C GLU A 45 -9.79 10.59 2.15
N PHE A 46 -8.68 10.20 1.53
CA PHE A 46 -8.68 9.13 0.53
C PHE A 46 -9.11 7.79 1.14
N ALA A 47 -8.55 7.44 2.30
CA ALA A 47 -8.93 6.24 3.02
C ALA A 47 -10.42 6.25 3.39
N ARG A 48 -10.92 7.36 3.95
CA ARG A 48 -12.34 7.53 4.30
C ARG A 48 -13.27 7.34 3.11
N ARG A 49 -12.94 7.89 1.94
CA ARG A 49 -13.76 7.73 0.72
C ARG A 49 -13.85 6.28 0.28
N LEU A 50 -12.73 5.57 0.25
CA LEU A 50 -12.70 4.16 -0.11
C LEU A 50 -13.39 3.26 0.92
N THR A 51 -13.25 3.58 2.21
CA THR A 51 -13.95 2.88 3.28
C THR A 51 -15.47 3.04 3.18
N ARG A 52 -15.97 4.23 2.78
CA ARG A 52 -17.41 4.43 2.49
C ARG A 52 -17.91 3.61 1.30
N LEU A 53 -17.03 3.24 0.37
CA LEU A 53 -17.36 2.37 -0.76
C LEU A 53 -17.28 0.88 -0.41
N GLY A 54 -16.97 0.51 0.83
CA GLY A 54 -16.90 -0.89 1.28
C GLY A 54 -15.52 -1.54 1.15
N TYR A 55 -14.46 -0.77 0.92
CA TYR A 55 -13.09 -1.30 0.92
C TYR A 55 -12.44 -1.22 2.31
N VAL A 56 -11.55 -2.18 2.60
CA VAL A 56 -10.62 -2.06 3.73
C VAL A 56 -9.37 -1.34 3.24
N VAL A 57 -9.05 -0.19 3.83
CA VAL A 57 -7.88 0.60 3.41
C VAL A 57 -6.77 0.43 4.43
N VAL A 58 -5.60 0.03 3.98
CA VAL A 58 -4.40 -0.07 4.82
C VAL A 58 -3.41 1.00 4.40
N VAL A 59 -3.02 1.84 5.35
CA VAL A 59 -1.98 2.86 5.18
C VAL A 59 -0.72 2.40 5.91
N PRO A 60 0.19 1.68 5.23
CA PRO A 60 1.47 1.28 5.82
C PRO A 60 2.40 2.49 5.97
N THR A 61 3.28 2.40 6.98
CA THR A 61 4.42 3.31 7.15
C THR A 61 5.66 2.59 6.65
N TYR A 62 6.46 3.26 5.84
CA TYR A 62 7.74 2.74 5.37
C TYR A 62 8.91 3.51 6.00
N ARG A 63 10.06 2.85 6.06
CA ARG A 63 11.28 3.44 6.63
C ARG A 63 11.76 4.61 5.77
N LEU A 64 12.07 5.71 6.45
CA LEU A 64 12.73 6.88 5.90
C LEU A 64 14.25 6.68 5.94
N GLY A 65 15.01 7.48 5.17
CA GLY A 65 16.47 7.39 5.21
C GLY A 65 17.24 7.93 4.02
N TRP A 66 16.65 8.82 3.23
CA TRP A 66 17.37 9.53 2.18
C TRP A 66 18.16 10.71 2.77
N ASN A 67 19.40 10.93 2.31
CA ASN A 67 20.20 12.11 2.67
C ASN A 67 20.38 13.03 1.44
N PRO A 68 19.60 14.13 1.34
CA PRO A 68 19.68 15.04 0.19
C PRO A 68 20.83 16.05 0.27
N VAL A 69 21.39 16.30 1.45
CA VAL A 69 22.43 17.34 1.67
C VAL A 69 23.86 16.83 1.51
N ALA A 70 24.04 15.54 1.22
CA ALA A 70 25.38 14.97 1.05
C ALA A 70 26.10 15.67 -0.12
N PRO A 71 27.38 16.11 0.06
CA PRO A 71 28.09 16.87 -0.97
C PRO A 71 28.36 16.04 -2.22
N ASN A 72 28.58 14.74 -2.06
CA ASN A 72 28.83 13.82 -3.15
C ASN A 72 27.51 13.28 -3.75
N GLN A 73 27.34 13.43 -5.07
CA GLN A 73 26.18 12.95 -5.82
C GLN A 73 25.94 11.44 -5.66
N ASN A 74 27.00 10.63 -5.64
CA ASN A 74 26.87 9.17 -5.51
C ASN A 74 26.26 8.78 -4.17
N VAL A 75 26.57 9.52 -3.10
CA VAL A 75 26.02 9.28 -1.75
C VAL A 75 24.53 9.67 -1.70
N ARG A 76 24.14 10.78 -2.34
CA ARG A 76 22.72 11.19 -2.42
C ARG A 76 21.89 10.15 -3.15
N THR A 77 22.33 9.71 -4.32
CA THR A 77 21.61 8.71 -5.13
C THR A 77 21.61 7.33 -4.45
N GLY A 78 22.74 6.93 -3.84
CA GLY A 78 22.85 5.65 -3.13
C GLY A 78 21.93 5.57 -1.91
N THR A 79 21.85 6.63 -1.10
CA THR A 79 20.94 6.66 0.06
C THR A 79 19.47 6.67 -0.36
N LEU A 80 19.13 7.35 -1.46
CA LEU A 80 17.78 7.31 -2.03
C LEU A 80 17.39 5.90 -2.48
N LEU A 81 18.29 5.21 -3.20
CA LEU A 81 18.05 3.84 -3.67
C LEU A 81 17.89 2.87 -2.49
N ASN A 82 18.74 2.99 -1.46
CA ASN A 82 18.63 2.18 -0.26
C ASN A 82 17.32 2.43 0.49
N ALA A 83 16.87 3.68 0.59
CA ALA A 83 15.59 4.02 1.20
C ALA A 83 14.41 3.41 0.41
N ALA A 84 14.46 3.48 -0.93
CA ALA A 84 13.47 2.84 -1.79
C ALA A 84 13.43 1.32 -1.61
N TYR A 85 14.60 0.67 -1.56
CA TYR A 85 14.69 -0.77 -1.32
C TYR A 85 14.08 -1.18 0.03
N ARG A 86 14.39 -0.43 1.10
CA ARG A 86 13.80 -0.64 2.43
C ARG A 86 12.29 -0.43 2.43
N GLY A 87 11.79 0.59 1.71
CA GLY A 87 10.35 0.82 1.57
C GLY A 87 9.62 -0.36 0.89
N ILE A 88 10.25 -0.98 -0.12
CA ILE A 88 9.70 -2.19 -0.76
C ILE A 88 9.66 -3.37 0.23
N GLN A 89 10.71 -3.54 1.05
CA GLN A 89 10.72 -4.58 2.09
C GLN A 89 9.59 -4.37 3.10
N ASP A 90 9.32 -3.12 3.48
CA ASP A 90 8.28 -2.78 4.44
C ASP A 90 6.88 -3.03 3.87
N ALA A 91 6.66 -2.63 2.61
CA ALA A 91 5.42 -2.94 1.88
C ALA A 91 5.16 -4.45 1.81
N ARG A 92 6.17 -5.24 1.43
CA ARG A 92 6.08 -6.72 1.38
C ARG A 92 5.85 -7.32 2.76
N SER A 93 6.49 -6.77 3.79
CA SER A 93 6.30 -7.23 5.17
C SER A 93 4.88 -6.94 5.67
N CYS A 94 4.31 -5.80 5.32
CA CYS A 94 2.90 -5.48 5.61
C CYS A 94 1.95 -6.47 4.92
N ILE A 95 2.16 -6.77 3.63
CA ILE A 95 1.35 -7.79 2.92
C ILE A 95 1.47 -9.15 3.61
N ARG A 96 2.68 -9.57 3.97
CA ARG A 96 2.90 -10.84 4.69
C ARG A 96 2.19 -10.85 6.04
N PHE A 97 2.26 -9.75 6.79
CA PHE A 97 1.58 -9.60 8.08
C PHE A 97 0.06 -9.75 7.92
N LEU A 98 -0.54 -9.09 6.94
CA LEU A 98 -1.98 -9.17 6.72
C LEU A 98 -2.40 -10.57 6.23
N ARG A 99 -1.64 -11.19 5.31
CA ARG A 99 -1.90 -12.58 4.89
C ARG A 99 -1.78 -13.56 6.05
N LYS A 100 -0.79 -13.36 6.94
CA LYS A 100 -0.64 -14.13 8.17
C LYS A 100 -1.86 -13.94 9.09
N SER A 101 -2.35 -12.72 9.24
CA SER A 101 -3.53 -12.44 10.06
C SER A 101 -4.81 -13.14 9.56
N ILE A 102 -4.92 -13.36 8.24
CA ILE A 102 -6.03 -14.14 7.65
C ILE A 102 -5.88 -15.62 7.96
N ALA A 103 -4.67 -16.17 7.86
CA ALA A 103 -4.41 -17.60 8.03
C ALA A 103 -4.41 -18.05 9.50
N GLU A 104 -3.87 -17.24 10.41
CA GLU A 104 -3.56 -17.65 11.79
C GLU A 104 -4.40 -16.92 12.85
N ASN A 105 -4.92 -15.72 12.56
CA ASN A 105 -5.56 -14.87 13.57
C ASN A 105 -7.06 -14.65 13.34
N SER A 106 -7.72 -15.56 12.62
CA SER A 106 -9.16 -15.47 12.32
C SER A 106 -9.58 -14.18 11.61
N ASN A 107 -8.69 -13.54 10.85
CA ASN A 107 -8.95 -12.37 10.01
C ASN A 107 -9.66 -11.21 10.75
N PRO A 108 -8.99 -10.56 11.73
CA PRO A 108 -9.62 -9.52 12.55
C PRO A 108 -10.04 -8.28 11.74
N TYR A 109 -9.51 -8.13 10.51
CA TYR A 109 -9.76 -6.99 9.63
C TYR A 109 -10.81 -7.25 8.56
N GLY A 110 -11.37 -8.47 8.47
CA GLY A 110 -12.41 -8.81 7.47
C GLY A 110 -11.92 -8.71 6.01
N ILE A 111 -10.66 -9.08 5.76
CA ILE A 111 -9.96 -8.95 4.48
C ILE A 111 -10.09 -10.21 3.63
N ASP A 112 -10.28 -10.06 2.33
CA ASP A 112 -10.18 -11.13 1.34
C ASP A 112 -8.71 -11.36 0.91
N ALA A 113 -8.25 -12.62 0.95
CA ALA A 113 -6.87 -12.98 0.60
C ALA A 113 -6.55 -12.85 -0.90
N ASP A 114 -7.56 -12.78 -1.75
CA ASP A 114 -7.41 -12.78 -3.21
C ASP A 114 -7.61 -11.39 -3.84
N LYS A 115 -8.27 -10.46 -3.12
CA LYS A 115 -8.61 -9.12 -3.65
C LYS A 115 -7.72 -8.03 -3.04
N TRP A 116 -6.58 -7.80 -3.69
CA TRP A 116 -5.57 -6.83 -3.25
C TRP A 116 -5.32 -5.76 -4.31
N TYR A 117 -5.44 -4.51 -3.91
CA TYR A 117 -5.17 -3.33 -4.72
C TYR A 117 -4.11 -2.47 -4.03
N CYS A 118 -3.27 -1.80 -4.82
CA CYS A 118 -2.22 -0.92 -4.33
C CYS A 118 -2.32 0.42 -5.04
N GLY A 119 -2.27 1.51 -4.27
CA GLY A 119 -2.28 2.88 -4.76
C GLY A 119 -1.30 3.76 -3.99
N ALA A 120 -0.85 4.84 -4.62
CA ALA A 120 -0.01 5.85 -3.99
C ALA A 120 -0.35 7.22 -4.59
N ARG A 121 -0.21 8.30 -3.81
CA ARG A 121 -0.47 9.67 -4.28
C ARG A 121 0.57 10.11 -5.32
N GLU A 122 1.83 9.86 -5.04
CA GLU A 122 2.97 10.18 -5.90
C GLU A 122 4.10 9.22 -5.53
N LEU A 123 4.62 8.50 -6.53
CA LEU A 123 5.88 7.80 -6.45
C LEU A 123 6.37 7.46 -7.86
N VAL A 124 7.47 8.11 -8.25
CA VAL A 124 8.23 7.84 -9.48
C VAL A 124 8.72 6.38 -9.55
N VAL A 125 8.69 5.65 -8.43
CA VAL A 125 9.21 4.26 -8.32
C VAL A 125 8.10 3.20 -8.18
N THR A 126 6.81 3.56 -8.04
CA THR A 126 5.74 2.54 -7.86
C THR A 126 4.86 2.31 -9.08
N SER A 127 4.77 3.22 -10.04
CA SER A 127 3.83 3.09 -11.18
C SER A 127 4.08 1.84 -12.05
N HIS A 128 5.34 1.44 -12.23
CA HIS A 128 5.69 0.20 -12.93
C HIS A 128 5.50 -1.06 -12.06
N TRP A 129 5.58 -0.92 -10.73
CA TRP A 129 5.58 -2.03 -9.77
C TRP A 129 4.20 -2.34 -9.20
N VAL A 130 3.27 -1.38 -9.14
CA VAL A 130 1.84 -1.61 -8.87
C VAL A 130 1.26 -2.57 -9.91
N ARG A 131 1.65 -2.41 -11.19
CA ARG A 131 1.30 -3.35 -12.25
C ARG A 131 1.88 -4.74 -12.00
N LEU A 132 3.10 -4.85 -11.46
CA LEU A 132 3.75 -6.13 -11.18
C LEU A 132 3.13 -6.86 -9.98
N ILE A 133 2.75 -6.13 -8.93
CA ILE A 133 1.98 -6.66 -7.78
C ILE A 133 0.59 -7.11 -8.24
N TRP A 134 -0.08 -6.32 -9.08
CA TRP A 134 -1.37 -6.67 -9.69
C TRP A 134 -1.29 -7.87 -10.63
N THR A 135 -0.22 -7.96 -11.44
CA THR A 135 -0.01 -9.09 -12.37
C THR A 135 0.37 -10.37 -11.62
N ALA A 136 1.07 -10.26 -10.48
CA ALA A 136 1.38 -11.39 -9.62
C ALA A 136 0.14 -11.92 -8.88
N SER A 137 -0.84 -11.07 -8.56
CA SER A 137 -2.13 -11.48 -7.98
C SER A 137 -3.01 -12.28 -8.95
N ARG A 138 -2.89 -12.07 -10.28
CA ARG A 138 -3.67 -12.82 -11.29
C ARG A 138 -3.34 -14.31 -11.41
N LYS A 139 -2.22 -14.81 -10.86
CA LYS A 139 -1.77 -16.19 -11.13
C LYS A 139 -2.44 -17.29 -10.28
N LYS A 140 -3.40 -16.99 -9.40
CA LYS A 140 -4.03 -18.04 -8.55
C LYS A 140 -5.55 -18.18 -8.54
N SER A 141 -6.31 -17.45 -9.37
CA SER A 141 -7.75 -17.72 -9.53
C SER A 141 -8.13 -17.95 -10.99
N LYS A 142 -7.86 -19.15 -11.50
CA LYS A 142 -8.70 -19.73 -12.55
C LYS A 142 -9.51 -20.84 -11.88
N SER A 143 -10.66 -20.49 -11.31
CA SER A 143 -11.72 -21.48 -11.13
C SER A 143 -12.29 -21.77 -12.52
N PRO A 144 -12.27 -23.02 -12.99
CA PRO A 144 -12.92 -23.38 -14.24
C PRO A 144 -14.41 -23.43 -13.92
N ASN A 145 -15.15 -22.34 -14.20
CA ASN A 145 -16.55 -22.36 -14.63
C ASN A 145 -17.13 -20.95 -14.69
N SER A 146 -18.03 -20.81 -15.66
CA SER A 146 -18.97 -19.71 -15.90
C SER A 146 -18.54 -18.65 -16.94
N LEU A 147 -19.13 -18.87 -18.14
CA LEU A 147 -19.78 -17.87 -19.00
C LEU A 147 -18.99 -17.38 -20.23
N THR A 148 -19.16 -18.22 -21.25
CA THR A 148 -19.31 -17.93 -22.67
C THR A 148 -19.79 -16.51 -22.98
N ARG A 149 -19.02 -15.81 -23.82
CA ARG A 149 -19.39 -14.55 -24.43
C ARG A 149 -20.32 -14.86 -25.61
N ILE A 150 -21.61 -14.52 -25.46
CA ILE A 150 -22.54 -14.42 -26.58
C ILE A 150 -22.35 -13.00 -27.13
N ILE A 151 -22.02 -12.96 -28.43
CA ILE A 151 -21.66 -11.84 -29.33
C ILE A 151 -20.35 -11.09 -29.03
#